data_AF-A0A9P6RGC7-F1
#
_entry.id   AF-A0A9P6RGC7-F1
#
_cell.length_a   1.000
_cell.length_b   1.000
_cell.length_c   1.000
_cell.angle_alpha   90.00
_cell.angle_beta   90.00
_cell.angle_gamma   90.00
#
_symmetry.space_group_name_H-M   'P 1'
#
loop_
_entity.id
_entity.type
_entity.pdbx_description
1 polymer ?
#
loop_
_entity_poly.entity_id
_entity_poly.type
_entity_poly.pdbx_seq_one_letter_code
_entity_poly.pdbx_strand_id
1 'polypeptide(L)'
;MGAKEQDTLIQIPPGLPDVHPDEEIPSATIMTPLSEYSAHDTQTRKPSDVGASQMTRLRRKFAKANGVVRLDEFKLQEVLGEGRSGRVFQAQWRGELVALKVCDLWQNPEYEVEMLAEVATYKTLAPLQGDCIPRFKIGGYDGGIFAIVTEIVGSPLEVDELSQEERWKVVDKLSLIHTYGILHNDIRLDNILVRRDSNGVQVQFIDFAWSKPASNRRDLRKETSKLKMLLGLLASEP
;
A
#
# COMPACT_ATOMS: atom_id res chain seq x y z
N MET A 1 14.95 52.92 12.39
CA MET A 1 13.82 53.29 11.52
C MET A 1 14.34 53.44 10.10
N GLY A 2 13.79 52.67 9.15
CA GLY A 2 13.92 52.94 7.71
C GLY A 2 14.98 52.14 6.97
N ALA A 3 14.59 50.97 6.48
CA ALA A 3 15.29 50.19 5.46
C ALA A 3 15.28 50.91 4.09
N LYS A 4 16.30 50.67 3.27
CA LYS A 4 16.18 50.67 1.81
C LYS A 4 17.01 49.51 1.24
N GLU A 5 16.29 48.55 0.68
CA GLU A 5 16.77 47.42 -0.10
C GLU A 5 17.59 47.91 -1.29
N GLN A 6 18.71 47.22 -1.56
CA GLN A 6 19.40 47.26 -2.83
C GLN A 6 19.33 45.85 -3.41
N ASP A 7 18.50 45.71 -4.43
CA ASP A 7 18.49 44.55 -5.32
C ASP A 7 19.79 44.51 -6.12
N THR A 8 20.57 43.44 -5.93
CA THR A 8 21.64 43.05 -6.84
C THR A 8 21.43 41.61 -7.29
N LEU A 9 21.08 41.51 -8.58
CA LEU A 9 21.09 40.36 -9.46
C LEU A 9 22.24 39.36 -9.19
N ILE A 10 21.90 38.08 -9.07
CA ILE A 10 22.82 36.99 -9.38
C ILE A 10 22.19 36.12 -10.47
N GLN A 11 22.95 35.94 -11.54
CA GLN A 11 22.61 35.26 -12.79
C GLN A 11 22.46 33.75 -12.60
N ILE A 12 21.45 33.17 -13.26
CA ILE A 12 21.26 31.72 -13.44
C ILE A 12 21.78 31.35 -14.86
N PRO A 13 22.55 30.27 -15.04
CA PRO A 13 23.05 29.87 -16.36
C PRO A 13 21.94 29.28 -17.26
N PRO A 14 22.06 29.39 -18.61
CA PRO A 14 21.04 28.95 -19.55
C PRO A 14 21.18 27.48 -19.94
N GLY A 15 20.04 26.80 -20.15
CA GLY A 15 20.02 25.49 -20.83
C GLY A 15 18.87 24.57 -20.44
N LEU A 16 17.63 24.91 -20.81
CA LEU A 16 16.60 23.90 -21.11
C LEU A 16 16.13 24.11 -22.55
N PRO A 17 15.97 23.06 -23.37
CA PRO A 17 15.45 23.18 -24.72
C PRO A 17 13.97 23.60 -24.71
N ASP A 18 13.64 24.42 -25.71
CA ASP A 18 12.30 24.90 -26.07
C ASP A 18 11.24 23.79 -25.95
N VAL A 19 10.25 24.04 -25.08
CA VAL A 19 8.98 23.31 -25.10
C VAL A 19 7.99 24.20 -25.84
N HIS A 20 7.56 23.74 -27.01
CA HIS A 20 6.50 24.35 -27.81
C HIS A 20 5.25 24.63 -26.95
N PRO A 21 4.56 25.78 -27.13
CA PRO A 21 3.32 26.04 -26.42
C PRO A 21 2.20 25.32 -27.14
N ASP A 22 1.95 24.05 -26.80
CA ASP A 22 0.68 23.32 -27.02
C ASP A 22 0.75 21.87 -26.50
N GLU A 23 1.28 21.65 -25.29
CA GLU A 23 1.00 20.42 -24.53
C GLU A 23 0.20 20.77 -23.28
N GLU A 24 -1.10 20.48 -23.36
CA GLU A 24 -2.00 20.45 -22.21
C GLU A 24 -1.41 19.51 -21.14
N ILE A 25 -1.18 20.07 -19.96
CA ILE A 25 -0.92 19.31 -18.73
C ILE A 25 -2.15 18.41 -18.49
N PRO A 26 -2.03 17.06 -18.39
CA PRO A 26 -3.19 16.25 -18.07
C PRO A 26 -3.62 16.57 -16.64
N SER A 27 -4.76 17.25 -16.55
CA SER A 27 -5.50 17.51 -15.33
C SER A 27 -5.72 16.21 -14.56
N ALA A 28 -5.55 16.28 -13.25
CA ALA A 28 -5.82 15.20 -12.30
C ALA A 28 -7.11 14.45 -12.66
N THR A 29 -6.98 13.14 -12.94
CA THR A 29 -8.12 12.24 -13.14
C THR A 29 -8.88 12.14 -11.82
N ILE A 30 -9.95 12.90 -11.70
CA ILE A 30 -10.96 12.72 -10.67
C ILE A 30 -11.58 11.34 -10.91
N MET A 31 -11.24 10.35 -10.07
CA MET A 31 -11.92 9.06 -10.08
C MET A 31 -13.43 9.27 -9.89
N THR A 32 -14.19 8.57 -10.72
CA THR A 32 -15.63 8.46 -10.62
C THR A 32 -16.04 7.93 -9.23
N PRO A 33 -17.05 8.50 -8.56
CA PRO A 33 -17.53 7.99 -7.27
C PRO A 33 -17.93 6.52 -7.37
N LEU A 34 -17.67 5.75 -6.31
CA LEU A 34 -17.96 4.30 -6.26
C LEU A 34 -19.45 3.95 -6.53
N SER A 35 -20.36 4.91 -6.36
CA SER A 35 -21.78 4.82 -6.75
C SER A 35 -22.03 4.71 -8.25
N GLU A 36 -21.13 5.21 -9.11
CA GLU A 36 -21.28 5.16 -10.57
C GLU A 36 -20.80 3.84 -11.17
N TYR A 37 -20.03 3.02 -10.43
CA TYR A 37 -19.64 1.69 -10.88
C TYR A 37 -20.80 0.67 -10.83
N SER A 38 -21.92 1.00 -10.16
CA SER A 38 -23.08 0.11 -10.05
C SER A 38 -23.98 0.14 -11.30
N ALA A 39 -23.81 1.13 -12.18
CA ALA A 39 -24.66 1.28 -13.35
C ALA A 39 -23.88 1.94 -14.48
N HIS A 40 -23.15 1.19 -15.33
CA HIS A 40 -23.03 1.48 -16.76
C HIS A 40 -22.38 0.33 -17.54
N ASP A 41 -23.23 -0.28 -18.36
CA ASP A 41 -23.04 -0.82 -19.71
C ASP A 41 -21.76 -1.63 -20.09
N THR A 42 -22.00 -2.92 -20.27
CA THR A 42 -21.16 -3.88 -21.00
C THR A 42 -21.06 -3.54 -22.49
N GLN A 43 -20.07 -2.76 -22.94
CA GLN A 43 -19.66 -2.84 -24.35
C GLN A 43 -18.20 -2.40 -24.60
N THR A 44 -17.40 -3.39 -25.02
CA THR A 44 -16.26 -3.32 -25.96
C THR A 44 -14.95 -2.63 -25.56
N ARG A 45 -13.98 -3.47 -25.17
CA ARG A 45 -12.70 -3.69 -25.88
C ARG A 45 -12.18 -5.08 -25.51
N LYS A 46 -12.09 -6.00 -26.48
CA LYS A 46 -11.66 -7.40 -26.25
C LYS A 46 -10.12 -7.48 -26.23
N PRO A 47 -9.50 -7.95 -25.14
CA PRO A 47 -8.15 -8.52 -25.21
C PRO A 47 -8.21 -9.82 -26.02
N SER A 48 -7.10 -10.23 -26.65
CA SER A 48 -7.01 -11.44 -27.46
C SER A 48 -7.65 -12.67 -26.76
N ASP A 49 -8.59 -13.33 -27.45
CA ASP A 49 -9.54 -14.30 -26.88
C ASP A 49 -8.89 -15.48 -26.11
N VAL A 50 -7.61 -15.77 -26.37
CA VAL A 50 -6.86 -16.85 -25.70
C VAL A 50 -6.35 -16.43 -24.32
N GLY A 51 -5.88 -15.18 -24.15
CA GLY A 51 -5.39 -14.65 -22.87
C GLY A 51 -6.52 -14.34 -21.89
N ALA A 52 -7.63 -13.79 -22.40
CA ALA A 52 -8.82 -13.50 -21.60
C ALA A 52 -9.46 -14.76 -20.99
N SER A 53 -9.46 -15.87 -21.73
CA SER A 53 -10.03 -17.15 -21.29
C SER A 53 -9.21 -17.81 -20.16
N GLN A 54 -7.88 -17.78 -20.26
CA GLN A 54 -7.01 -18.29 -19.20
C GLN A 54 -7.09 -17.43 -17.93
N MET A 55 -7.10 -16.10 -18.08
CA MET A 55 -7.20 -15.18 -16.95
C MET A 55 -8.54 -15.33 -16.22
N THR A 56 -9.65 -15.44 -16.95
CA THR A 56 -10.98 -15.70 -16.36
C THR A 56 -11.00 -17.01 -15.55
N ARG A 57 -10.29 -18.04 -16.02
CA ARG A 57 -10.17 -19.31 -15.29
C ARG A 57 -9.35 -19.19 -14.01
N LEU A 58 -8.25 -18.41 -14.04
CA LEU A 58 -7.44 -18.12 -12.86
C LEU A 58 -8.22 -17.31 -11.83
N ARG A 59 -8.95 -16.26 -12.25
CA ARG A 59 -9.83 -15.47 -11.37
C ARG A 59 -10.91 -16.33 -10.73
N ARG A 60 -11.56 -17.22 -11.49
CA ARG A 60 -12.57 -18.15 -10.94
C ARG A 60 -11.96 -19.13 -9.94
N LYS A 61 -10.75 -19.67 -10.20
CA LYS A 61 -10.04 -20.53 -9.24
C LYS A 61 -9.68 -19.75 -7.97
N PHE A 62 -9.21 -18.52 -8.12
CA PHE A 62 -8.89 -17.64 -7.00
C PHE A 62 -10.14 -17.36 -6.15
N ALA A 63 -11.26 -16.97 -6.76
CA ALA A 63 -12.52 -16.74 -6.06
C ALA A 63 -13.01 -18.00 -5.32
N LYS A 64 -12.87 -19.19 -5.92
CA LYS A 64 -13.21 -20.44 -5.25
C LYS A 64 -12.33 -20.72 -4.02
N ALA A 65 -11.07 -20.31 -4.05
CA ALA A 65 -10.12 -20.53 -2.96
C ALA A 65 -10.11 -19.43 -1.88
N ASN A 66 -10.58 -18.22 -2.21
CA ASN A 66 -10.47 -17.03 -1.35
C ASN A 66 -11.83 -16.45 -0.93
N GLY A 67 -12.92 -16.93 -1.53
CA GLY A 67 -14.21 -16.26 -1.44
C GLY A 67 -14.40 -15.22 -2.54
N VAL A 68 -15.59 -14.61 -2.53
CA VAL A 68 -15.99 -13.57 -3.49
C VAL A 68 -16.08 -12.25 -2.74
N VAL A 69 -15.49 -11.21 -3.31
CA VAL A 69 -15.69 -9.83 -2.86
C VAL A 69 -16.81 -9.23 -3.69
N ARG A 70 -17.72 -8.50 -3.05
CA ARG A 70 -18.70 -7.65 -3.73
C ARG A 70 -18.60 -6.26 -3.13
N LEU A 71 -18.22 -5.29 -3.95
CA LEU A 71 -17.93 -3.93 -3.49
C LEU A 71 -19.20 -3.20 -3.02
N ASP A 72 -20.37 -3.62 -3.49
CA ASP A 72 -21.68 -3.13 -3.05
C ASP A 72 -22.00 -3.46 -1.56
N GLU A 73 -21.31 -4.44 -0.96
CA GLU A 73 -21.42 -4.75 0.48
C GLU A 73 -20.70 -3.73 1.38
N PHE A 74 -19.85 -2.86 0.82
CA PHE A 74 -19.00 -1.94 1.59
C PHE A 74 -19.60 -0.54 1.59
N LYS A 75 -19.78 0.04 2.78
CA LYS A 75 -20.10 1.47 2.91
C LYS A 75 -18.83 2.25 3.14
N LEU A 76 -18.34 2.90 2.10
CA LEU A 76 -17.11 3.68 2.12
C LEU A 76 -17.24 4.90 3.02
N GLN A 77 -16.14 5.26 3.64
CA GLN A 77 -16.00 6.46 4.46
C GLN A 77 -14.83 7.27 3.89
N GLU A 78 -13.81 7.56 4.70
CA GLU A 78 -12.65 8.34 4.29
C GLU A 78 -11.59 7.52 3.54
N VAL A 79 -10.74 8.23 2.80
CA VAL A 79 -9.54 7.66 2.18
C VAL A 79 -8.45 7.62 3.24
N LEU A 80 -7.93 6.42 3.49
CA LEU A 80 -6.81 6.19 4.42
C LEU A 80 -5.45 6.34 3.73
N GLY A 81 -5.41 6.13 2.42
CA GLY A 81 -4.19 6.28 1.63
C GLY A 81 -4.40 6.08 0.15
N GLU A 82 -3.48 6.61 -0.65
CA GLU A 82 -3.41 6.41 -2.08
C GLU A 82 -1.99 5.98 -2.44
N GLY A 83 -1.89 4.89 -3.19
CA GLY A 83 -0.63 4.31 -3.62
C GLY A 83 -0.67 3.91 -5.08
N ARG A 84 0.45 3.38 -5.56
CA ARG A 84 0.61 2.97 -6.95
C ARG A 84 -0.45 1.94 -7.39
N SER A 85 -0.71 0.93 -6.57
CA SER A 85 -1.68 -0.13 -6.87
C SER A 85 -3.13 0.24 -6.55
N GLY A 86 -3.41 1.51 -6.19
CA GLY A 86 -4.77 2.01 -5.99
C GLY A 86 -4.97 2.70 -4.64
N ARG A 87 -6.23 2.73 -4.19
CA ARG A 87 -6.64 3.50 -3.01
C ARG A 87 -7.07 2.61 -1.86
N VAL A 88 -6.80 3.05 -0.65
CA VAL A 88 -7.24 2.41 0.59
C VAL A 88 -8.32 3.28 1.23
N PHE A 89 -9.48 2.70 1.47
CA PHE A 89 -10.62 3.35 2.11
C PHE A 89 -10.85 2.75 3.50
N GLN A 90 -11.27 3.58 4.44
CA GLN A 90 -12.04 3.10 5.58
C GLN A 90 -13.45 2.74 5.09
N ALA A 91 -13.95 1.58 5.49
CA ALA A 91 -15.29 1.15 5.11
C ALA A 91 -15.98 0.39 6.24
N GLN A 92 -17.31 0.48 6.29
CA GLN A 92 -18.13 -0.42 7.10
C GLN A 92 -18.47 -1.67 6.27
N TRP A 93 -18.15 -2.84 6.79
CA TRP A 93 -18.49 -4.13 6.18
C TRP A 93 -18.90 -5.13 7.26
N ARG A 94 -20.09 -5.73 7.11
CA ARG A 94 -20.64 -6.75 8.03
C ARG A 94 -20.61 -6.35 9.52
N GLY A 95 -20.88 -5.08 9.79
CA GLY A 95 -20.89 -4.54 11.16
C GLY A 95 -19.51 -4.22 11.74
N GLU A 96 -18.45 -4.33 10.95
CA GLU A 96 -17.07 -3.99 11.35
C GLU A 96 -16.49 -2.85 10.50
N LEU A 97 -15.60 -2.03 11.08
CA LEU A 97 -14.77 -1.08 10.35
C LEU A 97 -13.54 -1.81 9.78
N VAL A 98 -13.29 -1.62 8.49
CA VAL A 98 -12.22 -2.31 7.75
C VAL A 98 -11.42 -1.32 6.91
N ALA A 99 -10.18 -1.69 6.60
CA ALA A 99 -9.40 -1.06 5.55
C ALA A 99 -9.63 -1.83 4.24
N LEU A 100 -10.12 -1.14 3.21
CA LEU A 100 -10.45 -1.68 1.90
C LEU A 100 -9.50 -1.07 0.86
N LYS A 101 -8.51 -1.84 0.41
CA LYS A 101 -7.64 -1.48 -0.72
C LYS A 101 -8.31 -1.90 -2.02
N VAL A 102 -8.45 -0.98 -2.97
CA VAL A 102 -9.13 -1.17 -4.25
C VAL A 102 -8.20 -0.81 -5.39
N CYS A 103 -8.08 -1.71 -6.37
CA CYS A 103 -7.27 -1.55 -7.57
C CYS A 103 -8.15 -1.73 -8.82
N ASP A 104 -8.19 -0.72 -9.70
CA ASP A 104 -8.84 -0.83 -11.00
C ASP A 104 -7.92 -1.53 -12.01
N LEU A 105 -8.13 -2.84 -12.19
CA LEU A 105 -7.38 -3.67 -13.13
C LEU A 105 -7.88 -3.56 -14.57
N TRP A 106 -9.00 -2.87 -14.84
CA TRP A 106 -9.32 -2.51 -16.22
C TRP A 106 -8.37 -1.45 -16.74
N GLN A 107 -8.08 -0.46 -15.89
CA GLN A 107 -7.17 0.62 -16.23
C GLN A 107 -5.71 0.24 -16.00
N ASN A 108 -5.42 -0.58 -14.98
CA ASN A 108 -4.06 -0.91 -14.57
C ASN A 108 -3.86 -2.43 -14.39
N PRO A 109 -4.00 -3.24 -15.44
CA PRO A 109 -3.90 -4.70 -15.36
C PRO A 109 -2.56 -5.21 -14.83
N GLU A 110 -1.48 -4.45 -14.97
CA GLU A 110 -0.14 -4.79 -14.49
C GLU A 110 -0.05 -4.92 -12.96
N TYR A 111 -0.94 -4.27 -12.21
CA TYR A 111 -0.95 -4.34 -10.75
C TYR A 111 -1.60 -5.62 -10.20
N GLU A 112 -2.20 -6.47 -11.06
CA GLU A 112 -2.79 -7.75 -10.63
C GLU A 112 -1.74 -8.64 -9.93
N VAL A 113 -0.50 -8.64 -10.42
CA VAL A 113 0.61 -9.40 -9.81
C VAL A 113 0.95 -8.88 -8.41
N GLU A 114 1.00 -7.56 -8.25
CA GLU A 114 1.28 -6.90 -6.97
C GLU A 114 0.18 -7.20 -5.94
N MET A 115 -1.09 -7.10 -6.33
CA MET A 115 -2.25 -7.41 -5.48
C MET A 115 -2.28 -8.89 -5.06
N LEU A 116 -1.96 -9.80 -5.99
CA LEU A 116 -1.86 -11.24 -5.69
C LEU A 116 -0.69 -11.57 -4.75
N ALA A 117 0.46 -10.90 -4.92
CA ALA A 117 1.62 -11.06 -4.04
C ALA A 117 1.31 -10.60 -2.61
N GLU A 118 0.56 -9.51 -2.47
CA GLU A 118 0.11 -9.02 -1.18
C GLU A 118 -0.81 -10.03 -0.47
N VAL A 119 -1.82 -10.56 -1.17
CA VAL A 119 -2.69 -11.62 -0.61
C VAL A 119 -1.90 -12.87 -0.22
N ALA A 120 -0.95 -13.31 -1.07
CA ALA A 120 -0.11 -14.47 -0.77
C ALA A 120 0.73 -14.26 0.49
N THR A 121 1.22 -13.04 0.71
CA THR A 121 2.01 -12.68 1.89
C THR A 121 1.16 -12.71 3.16
N TYR A 122 -0.03 -12.09 3.14
CA TYR A 122 -0.96 -12.16 4.28
C TYR A 122 -1.29 -13.60 4.69
N LYS A 123 -1.50 -14.49 3.71
CA LYS A 123 -1.74 -15.91 3.98
C LYS A 123 -0.53 -16.63 4.54
N THR A 124 0.66 -16.35 4.02
CA THR A 124 1.92 -16.94 4.51
C THR A 124 2.20 -16.52 5.94
N LEU A 125 1.88 -15.28 6.28
CA LEU A 125 2.09 -14.69 7.60
C LEU A 125 0.85 -14.79 8.50
N ALA A 126 -0.06 -15.73 8.25
CA ALA A 126 -1.28 -15.91 9.04
C ALA A 126 -1.07 -15.95 10.56
N PRO A 127 -0.01 -16.61 11.11
CA PRO A 127 0.24 -16.61 12.55
C PRO A 127 0.61 -15.24 13.14
N LEU A 128 1.00 -14.26 12.32
CA LEU A 128 1.42 -12.92 12.76
C LEU A 128 0.28 -11.88 12.65
N GLN A 129 -0.88 -12.27 12.12
CA GLN A 129 -2.01 -11.38 11.90
C GLN A 129 -2.66 -10.92 13.21
N GLY A 130 -2.92 -9.61 13.30
CA GLY A 130 -3.41 -8.94 14.51
C GLY A 130 -2.32 -8.62 15.52
N ASP A 131 -1.06 -8.91 15.20
CA ASP A 131 0.09 -8.60 16.05
C ASP A 131 1.18 -7.85 15.28
N CYS A 132 1.80 -8.47 14.28
CA CYS A 132 2.85 -7.83 13.46
C CYS A 132 2.32 -7.26 12.15
N ILE A 133 1.18 -7.74 11.67
CA ILE A 133 0.53 -7.33 10.42
C ILE A 133 -1.00 -7.29 10.64
N PRO A 134 -1.76 -6.54 9.83
CA PRO A 134 -3.21 -6.54 9.93
C PRO A 134 -3.83 -7.92 9.75
N ARG A 135 -4.93 -8.19 10.44
CA ARG A 135 -5.81 -9.32 10.12
C ARG A 135 -6.36 -9.17 8.71
N PHE A 136 -5.99 -10.10 7.85
CA PHE A 136 -6.53 -10.25 6.51
C PHE A 136 -7.92 -10.89 6.60
N LYS A 137 -8.91 -10.25 5.97
CA LYS A 137 -10.29 -10.71 5.98
C LYS A 137 -10.63 -11.42 4.69
N ILE A 138 -10.40 -10.77 3.56
CA ILE A 138 -10.66 -11.33 2.23
C ILE A 138 -9.88 -10.57 1.16
N GLY A 139 -9.59 -11.25 0.05
CA GLY A 139 -9.10 -10.61 -1.17
C GLY A 139 -9.78 -11.26 -2.37
N GLY A 140 -10.12 -10.49 -3.38
CA GLY A 140 -10.91 -11.00 -4.50
C GLY A 140 -11.20 -9.99 -5.59
N TYR A 141 -11.77 -10.51 -6.67
CA TYR A 141 -12.21 -9.74 -7.82
C TYR A 141 -13.68 -9.38 -7.69
N ASP A 142 -14.03 -8.17 -8.10
CA ASP A 142 -15.39 -7.75 -8.42
C ASP A 142 -15.37 -7.07 -9.80
N GLY A 143 -15.81 -7.79 -10.84
CA GLY A 143 -15.59 -7.38 -12.23
C GLY A 143 -14.10 -7.27 -12.58
N GLY A 144 -13.67 -6.10 -13.03
CA GLY A 144 -12.27 -5.74 -13.29
C GLY A 144 -11.62 -4.98 -12.15
N ILE A 145 -12.25 -4.92 -10.98
CA ILE A 145 -11.65 -4.38 -9.77
C ILE A 145 -11.10 -5.53 -8.92
N PHE A 146 -9.92 -5.33 -8.31
CA PHE A 146 -9.41 -6.21 -7.27
C PHE A 146 -9.45 -5.48 -5.93
N ALA A 147 -9.90 -6.18 -4.89
CA ALA A 147 -9.95 -5.65 -3.54
C ALA A 147 -9.23 -6.55 -2.54
N ILE A 148 -8.58 -5.91 -1.56
CA ILE A 148 -8.00 -6.53 -0.37
C ILE A 148 -8.61 -5.87 0.84
N VAL A 149 -9.10 -6.68 1.78
CA VAL A 149 -9.78 -6.22 2.99
C VAL A 149 -8.99 -6.70 4.19
N THR A 150 -8.62 -5.76 5.05
CA THR A 150 -7.96 -6.05 6.33
C THR A 150 -8.70 -5.38 7.48
N GLU A 151 -8.33 -5.71 8.72
CA GLU A 151 -8.68 -4.86 9.85
C GLU A 151 -8.13 -3.44 9.66
N ILE A 152 -8.79 -2.48 10.31
CA ILE A 152 -8.28 -1.13 10.42
C ILE A 152 -7.25 -1.04 11.55
N VAL A 153 -6.16 -0.32 11.30
CA VAL A 153 -4.99 -0.25 12.19
C VAL A 153 -4.56 1.21 12.26
N GLY A 154 -4.15 1.65 13.45
CA GLY A 154 -4.03 3.06 13.88
C GLY A 154 -3.63 4.08 12.83
N SER A 155 -2.42 4.62 12.91
CA SER A 155 -1.93 5.66 12.01
C SER A 155 -0.47 5.39 11.62
N PRO A 156 0.03 5.98 10.51
CA PRO A 156 1.45 5.92 10.16
C PRO A 156 2.37 6.26 11.33
N LEU A 157 3.54 5.63 11.35
CA LEU A 157 4.53 5.76 12.41
C LEU A 157 5.25 7.11 12.33
N GLU A 158 5.14 7.88 13.40
CA GLU A 158 5.92 9.11 13.61
C GLU A 158 7.10 8.81 14.56
N VAL A 159 8.33 8.91 14.06
CA VAL A 159 9.54 8.47 14.79
C VAL A 159 9.79 9.29 16.06
N ASP A 160 9.43 10.58 16.03
CA ASP A 160 9.60 11.50 17.15
C ASP A 160 8.64 11.22 18.31
N GLU A 161 7.54 10.50 18.05
CA GLU A 161 6.58 10.08 19.07
C GLU A 161 6.96 8.75 19.74
N LEU A 162 8.03 8.09 19.29
CA LEU A 162 8.47 6.80 19.82
C LEU A 162 9.64 6.95 20.79
N SER A 163 9.50 6.31 21.96
CA SER A 163 10.62 6.04 22.86
C SER A 163 11.64 5.09 22.22
N GLN A 164 12.86 5.06 22.77
CA GLN A 164 13.90 4.14 22.29
C GLN A 164 13.49 2.66 22.38
N GLU A 165 12.76 2.28 23.44
CA GLU A 165 12.22 0.92 23.59
C GLU A 165 11.19 0.59 22.50
N GLU A 166 10.28 1.53 22.20
CA GLU A 166 9.27 1.35 21.15
C GLU A 166 9.90 1.23 19.76
N ARG A 167 10.97 1.98 19.49
CA ARG A 167 11.75 1.82 18.24
C ARG A 167 12.32 0.41 18.10
N TRP A 168 12.85 -0.17 19.18
CA TRP A 168 13.31 -1.57 19.15
C TRP A 168 12.15 -2.56 18.97
N LYS A 169 10.96 -2.30 19.53
CA LYS A 169 9.76 -3.12 19.26
C LYS A 169 9.41 -3.17 17.77
N VAL A 170 9.55 -2.06 17.04
CA VAL A 170 9.32 -2.02 15.58
C VAL A 170 10.31 -2.95 14.86
N VAL A 171 11.58 -2.96 15.27
CA VAL A 171 12.62 -3.86 14.73
C VAL A 171 12.32 -5.32 15.05
N ASP A 172 11.83 -5.62 16.25
CA ASP A 172 11.46 -6.97 16.66
C ASP A 172 10.28 -7.50 15.83
N LYS A 173 9.27 -6.65 15.57
CA LYS A 173 8.13 -7.00 14.69
C LYS A 173 8.58 -7.31 13.26
N LEU A 174 9.49 -6.53 12.69
CA LEU A 174 10.06 -6.86 11.37
C LEU A 174 10.85 -8.18 11.43
N SER A 175 11.59 -8.41 12.51
CA SER A 175 12.36 -9.65 12.70
C SER A 175 11.45 -10.88 12.75
N LEU A 176 10.24 -10.76 13.34
CA LEU A 176 9.24 -11.82 13.30
C LEU A 176 8.79 -12.14 11.88
N ILE A 177 8.51 -11.13 11.05
CA ILE A 177 8.22 -11.35 9.61
C ILE A 177 9.38 -12.07 8.92
N HIS A 178 10.61 -11.68 9.21
CA HIS A 178 11.82 -12.30 8.65
C HIS A 178 11.99 -13.78 9.05
N THR A 179 11.48 -14.20 10.20
CA THR A 179 11.52 -15.64 10.60
C THR A 179 10.73 -16.55 9.67
N TYR A 180 9.74 -16.01 8.96
CA TYR A 180 8.97 -16.72 7.93
C TYR A 180 9.68 -16.71 6.56
N GLY A 181 10.89 -16.16 6.48
CA GLY A 181 11.66 -16.06 5.25
C GLY A 181 11.05 -15.09 4.25
N ILE A 182 10.33 -14.06 4.72
CA ILE A 182 9.73 -13.03 3.87
C ILE A 182 10.52 -11.72 4.00
N LEU A 183 10.83 -11.11 2.86
CA LEU A 183 11.25 -9.70 2.74
C LEU A 183 10.01 -8.84 2.49
N HIS A 184 9.92 -7.70 3.16
CA HIS A 184 8.87 -6.72 2.87
C HIS A 184 9.12 -5.98 1.55
N ASN A 185 10.39 -5.66 1.28
CA ASN A 185 10.99 -4.82 0.23
C ASN A 185 10.54 -3.35 0.18
N ASP A 186 9.45 -2.98 0.83
CA ASP A 186 8.97 -1.59 0.89
C ASP A 186 8.95 -1.00 2.32
N ILE A 187 10.07 -1.11 3.04
CA ILE A 187 10.21 -0.50 4.37
C ILE A 187 10.29 1.03 4.23
N ARG A 188 9.25 1.71 4.73
CA ARG A 188 9.11 3.16 4.91
C ARG A 188 8.15 3.42 6.08
N LEU A 189 8.20 4.62 6.67
CA LEU A 189 7.40 4.97 7.85
C LEU A 189 5.88 4.88 7.58
N ASP A 190 5.44 5.27 6.38
CA ASP A 190 4.03 5.18 5.96
C ASP A 190 3.47 3.75 5.93
N ASN A 191 4.35 2.76 5.76
CA ASN A 191 3.97 1.34 5.72
C ASN A 191 4.07 0.66 7.10
N ILE A 192 4.29 1.44 8.16
CA ILE A 192 4.33 0.95 9.54
C ILE A 192 3.25 1.70 10.31
N LEU A 193 2.22 0.98 10.73
CA LEU A 193 1.11 1.56 11.48
C LEU A 193 1.30 1.33 12.97
N VAL A 194 0.99 2.35 13.75
CA VAL A 194 1.07 2.36 15.21
C VAL A 194 -0.32 2.62 15.80
N ARG A 195 -0.67 1.85 16.83
CA ARG A 195 -1.82 2.12 17.70
C ARG A 195 -1.32 2.16 19.14
N ARG A 196 -1.74 3.17 19.89
CA ARG A 196 -1.51 3.26 21.33
C ARG A 196 -2.79 2.85 22.07
N ASP A 197 -2.66 1.91 23.00
CA ASP A 197 -3.74 1.53 23.92
C ASP A 197 -3.18 1.36 25.36
N SER A 198 -4.01 0.87 26.28
CA SER A 198 -3.62 0.66 27.68
C SER A 198 -2.48 -0.35 27.87
N ASN A 199 -2.21 -1.20 26.88
CA ASN A 199 -1.15 -2.21 26.88
C ASN A 199 0.13 -1.72 26.19
N GLY A 200 0.15 -0.48 25.69
CA GLY A 200 1.31 0.17 25.08
C GLY A 200 1.14 0.41 23.59
N VAL A 201 2.26 0.35 22.85
CA VAL A 201 2.30 0.52 21.39
C VAL A 201 2.18 -0.82 20.69
N GLN A 202 1.13 -0.95 19.87
CA GLN A 202 0.99 -2.00 18.87
C GLN A 202 1.55 -1.49 17.55
N VAL A 203 2.42 -2.28 16.92
CA VAL A 203 3.08 -1.95 15.64
C VAL A 203 2.72 -3.01 14.61
N GLN A 204 2.23 -2.59 13.45
CA GLN A 204 1.93 -3.50 12.36
C GLN A 204 2.47 -2.99 11.02
N PHE A 205 3.01 -3.90 10.21
CA PHE A 205 3.49 -3.62 8.86
C PHE A 205 2.35 -3.83 7.85
N ILE A 206 2.24 -2.92 6.88
CA ILE A 206 1.25 -2.95 5.81
C ILE A 206 1.91 -2.86 4.43
N ASP A 207 1.11 -3.08 3.38
CA ASP A 207 1.53 -2.98 1.98
C ASP A 207 2.63 -3.98 1.57
N PHE A 208 2.20 -5.23 1.38
CA PHE A 208 3.09 -6.34 0.97
C PHE A 208 3.15 -6.52 -0.55
N ALA A 209 2.79 -5.50 -1.34
CA ALA A 209 2.79 -5.56 -2.81
C ALA A 209 4.16 -5.97 -3.41
N TRP A 210 5.25 -5.63 -2.72
CA TRP A 210 6.63 -5.90 -3.15
C TRP A 210 7.27 -7.07 -2.39
N SER A 211 6.51 -7.73 -1.52
CA SER A 211 7.05 -8.78 -0.67
C SER A 211 7.36 -10.04 -1.43
N LYS A 212 8.42 -10.73 -0.99
CA LYS A 212 8.87 -11.97 -1.63
C LYS A 212 9.60 -12.88 -0.66
N PRO A 213 9.69 -14.19 -0.96
CA PRO A 213 10.59 -15.08 -0.24
C PRO A 213 12.04 -14.59 -0.29
N ALA A 214 12.69 -14.55 0.85
CA ALA A 214 14.09 -14.20 0.99
C ALA A 214 14.98 -15.30 0.42
N SER A 215 15.87 -14.94 -0.50
CA SER A 215 16.83 -15.89 -1.08
C SER A 215 18.04 -16.14 -0.16
N ASN A 216 18.35 -15.20 0.74
CA ASN A 216 19.49 -15.30 1.64
C ASN A 216 19.30 -14.40 2.89
N ARG A 217 20.10 -14.66 3.93
CA ARG A 217 20.06 -13.88 5.19
C ARG A 217 20.66 -12.48 5.06
N ARG A 218 21.46 -12.20 4.04
CA ARG A 218 22.07 -10.89 3.84
C ARG A 218 21.00 -9.86 3.47
N ASP A 219 20.01 -10.23 2.66
CA ASP A 219 18.94 -9.31 2.27
C ASP A 219 18.02 -8.99 3.45
N LEU A 220 17.68 -9.97 4.29
CA LEU A 220 16.94 -9.73 5.54
C LEU A 220 17.68 -8.75 6.45
N ARG A 221 18.99 -8.95 6.63
CA ARG A 221 19.83 -8.02 7.42
C ARG A 221 19.86 -6.62 6.84
N LYS A 222 19.94 -6.46 5.51
CA LYS A 222 19.90 -5.15 4.84
C LYS A 222 18.58 -4.44 5.11
N GLU A 223 17.46 -5.16 5.01
CA GLU A 223 16.14 -4.62 5.30
C GLU A 223 16.01 -4.19 6.77
N THR A 224 16.51 -5.00 7.71
CA THR A 224 16.59 -4.62 9.13
C THR A 224 17.46 -3.36 9.34
N SER A 225 18.61 -3.26 8.66
CA SER A 225 19.47 -2.09 8.76
C SER A 225 18.80 -0.83 8.22
N LYS A 226 18.07 -0.94 7.10
CA LYS A 226 17.26 0.17 6.55
C LYS A 226 16.25 0.65 7.59
N LEU A 227 15.52 -0.27 8.23
CA LEU A 227 14.57 0.08 9.29
C LEU A 227 15.27 0.77 10.49
N LYS A 228 16.39 0.23 10.97
CA LYS A 228 17.13 0.83 12.08
C LYS A 228 17.62 2.25 11.78
N MET A 229 18.02 2.51 10.54
CA MET A 229 18.41 3.85 10.08
C MET A 229 17.21 4.81 10.12
N LEU A 230 16.04 4.39 9.61
CA LEU A 230 14.81 5.20 9.66
C LEU A 230 14.37 5.52 11.09
N LEU A 231 14.60 4.61 12.03
CA LEU A 231 14.25 4.79 13.45
C LEU A 231 15.33 5.55 14.25
N GLY A 232 16.43 5.98 13.62
CA GLY A 232 17.54 6.64 14.32
C GLY A 232 18.22 5.74 15.38
N LEU A 233 18.22 4.41 15.16
CA LEU A 233 18.83 3.43 16.07
C LEU A 233 20.30 3.12 15.74
N LEU A 234 20.80 3.61 14.61
CA LEU A 234 22.22 3.58 14.30
C LEU A 234 22.81 4.91 14.72
N ALA A 235 23.87 4.89 15.52
CA ALA A 235 24.60 6.10 15.86
C ALA A 235 25.06 6.78 14.56
N SER A 236 24.97 8.10 14.49
CA SER A 236 25.86 8.88 13.63
C SER A 236 27.27 8.38 13.91
N GLU A 237 27.94 7.78 12.91
CA GLU A 237 29.36 7.48 13.08
C GLU A 237 30.06 8.81 13.44
N PRO A 238 30.84 8.84 14.54
CA PRO A 238 31.59 10.02 14.93
C PRO A 238 32.64 10.41 13.89
#